data_AF-A0A7V9HE35-F1
#
_entry.id   AF-A0A7V9HE35-F1
#
_cell.length_a   1.000
_cell.length_b   1.000
_cell.length_c   1.000
_cell.angle_alpha   90.00
_cell.angle_beta   90.00
_cell.angle_gamma   90.00
#
_symmetry.space_group_name_H-M   'P 1'
#
loop_
_entity.id
_entity.type
_entity.pdbx_description
1 polymer ?
#
loop_
_entity_poly.entity_id
_entity_poly.type
_entity_poly.pdbx_seq_one_letter_code
_entity_poly.pdbx_strand_id
1 'polypeptide(L)'
;LEMSLALEEEALTQGDAAVLLSTFQEAAYFTRATQQRYAAIAKRAAFVGALAVGLGDEPAPGVRGASVDATDPLRGEWDVVVLGPHFAGAFVAQDLEHPAEDDVDRRFAYAVTYDRDLVTALATRLMRRVAPEH
;
A
#
# COMPACT_ATOMS: atom_id res chain seq x y z
N LEU A 1 10.28 -0.70 9.13
CA LEU A 1 9.37 0.44 8.88
C LEU A 1 10.03 1.69 8.28
N GLU A 2 11.33 1.66 7.99
CA GLU A 2 12.03 2.76 7.29
C GLU A 2 11.98 2.59 5.76
N MET A 3 12.04 1.35 5.27
CA MET A 3 12.04 1.03 3.83
C MET A 3 10.72 1.39 3.12
N SER A 4 9.57 1.23 3.77
CA SER A 4 8.28 1.64 3.20
C SER A 4 8.19 3.17 3.06
N LEU A 5 8.70 3.91 4.04
CA LEU A 5 8.76 5.38 3.98
C LEU A 5 9.66 5.86 2.84
N ALA A 6 10.81 5.20 2.62
CA ALA A 6 11.71 5.53 1.53
C ALA A 6 11.05 5.30 0.14
N LEU A 7 10.23 4.25 -0.02
CA LEU A 7 9.45 4.05 -1.24
C LEU A 7 8.37 5.12 -1.42
N GLU A 8 7.66 5.48 -0.36
CA GLU A 8 6.66 6.56 -0.41
C GLU A 8 7.29 7.92 -0.77
N GLU A 9 8.52 8.17 -0.32
CA GLU A 9 9.29 9.35 -0.73
C GLU A 9 9.69 9.29 -2.21
N GLU A 10 10.11 8.13 -2.71
CA GLU A 10 10.41 7.95 -4.13
C GLU A 10 9.18 8.20 -5.02
N ALA A 11 7.97 7.83 -4.57
CA ALA A 11 6.74 8.15 -5.27
C ALA A 11 6.53 9.67 -5.45
N LEU A 12 6.94 10.48 -4.46
CA LEU A 12 6.93 11.96 -4.59
C LEU A 12 7.96 12.47 -5.59
N THR A 13 9.09 11.79 -5.73
CA THR A 13 10.18 12.13 -6.67
C THR A 13 9.80 11.82 -8.11
N GLN A 14 9.08 10.72 -8.37
CA GLN A 14 8.70 10.29 -9.72
C GLN A 14 7.61 11.15 -10.38
N GLY A 15 6.84 11.92 -9.60
CA GLY A 15 5.89 12.91 -10.14
C GLY A 15 4.63 12.33 -10.80
N ASP A 16 4.19 12.95 -11.89
CA ASP A 16 2.88 12.76 -12.54
C ASP A 16 2.65 11.41 -13.21
N ALA A 17 3.68 10.60 -13.37
CA ALA A 17 3.57 9.25 -13.91
C ALA A 17 3.62 8.15 -12.83
N ALA A 18 3.74 8.52 -11.55
CA ALA A 18 3.85 7.55 -10.46
C ALA A 18 2.51 6.88 -10.12
N VAL A 19 2.55 5.59 -9.83
CA VAL A 19 1.47 4.81 -9.24
C VAL A 19 1.94 4.32 -7.88
N LEU A 20 1.19 4.65 -6.82
CA LEU A 20 1.39 4.14 -5.47
C LEU A 20 0.22 3.24 -5.07
N LEU A 21 0.50 2.04 -4.60
CA LEU A 21 -0.49 1.08 -4.10
C LEU A 21 -0.01 0.51 -2.78
N SER A 22 -0.87 0.50 -1.77
CA SER A 22 -0.49 0.01 -0.44
C SER A 22 -1.58 -0.76 0.27
N THR A 23 -1.20 -1.71 1.13
CA THR A 23 -2.12 -2.46 1.99
C THR A 23 -1.83 -2.15 3.45
N PHE A 24 -2.89 -2.07 4.28
CA PHE A 24 -2.80 -1.61 5.66
C PHE A 24 -3.42 -2.57 6.68
N GLN A 25 -3.64 -3.84 6.34
CA GLN A 25 -4.31 -4.84 7.20
C GLN A 25 -5.72 -4.40 7.66
N GLU A 26 -5.81 -3.46 8.60
CA GLU A 26 -7.01 -2.86 9.17
C GLU A 26 -7.05 -1.35 8.87
N ALA A 27 -8.24 -0.79 8.63
CA ALA A 27 -8.40 0.65 8.38
C ALA A 27 -7.83 1.53 9.52
N ALA A 28 -7.76 1.01 10.75
CA ALA A 28 -7.16 1.69 11.90
C ALA A 28 -5.66 2.03 11.69
N TYR A 29 -4.94 1.23 10.89
CA TYR A 29 -3.54 1.49 10.56
C TYR A 29 -3.38 2.53 9.44
N PHE A 30 -4.45 2.91 8.74
CA PHE A 30 -4.48 4.07 7.84
C PHE A 30 -4.66 5.37 8.65
N THR A 31 -3.67 5.64 9.50
CA THR A 31 -3.68 6.74 10.47
C THR A 31 -3.84 8.10 9.81
N ARG A 32 -4.17 9.13 10.60
CA ARG A 32 -4.23 10.52 10.13
C ARG A 32 -2.93 10.99 9.47
N ALA A 33 -1.77 10.54 9.96
CA ALA A 33 -0.48 10.88 9.37
C ALA A 33 -0.32 10.22 7.97
N THR A 34 -0.74 8.96 7.85
CA THR A 34 -0.77 8.23 6.57
C THR A 34 -1.71 8.91 5.57
N GLN A 35 -2.92 9.28 6.01
CA GLN A 35 -3.90 10.01 5.18
C GLN A 35 -3.32 11.31 4.62
N GLN A 36 -2.66 12.11 5.46
CA GLN A 36 -2.05 13.37 5.03
C GLN A 36 -0.95 13.15 4.00
N ARG A 37 -0.11 12.13 4.20
CA ARG A 37 0.99 11.81 3.29
C ARG A 37 0.47 11.28 1.96
N TYR A 38 -0.49 10.35 1.97
CA TYR A 38 -1.08 9.79 0.75
C TYR A 38 -1.85 10.85 -0.03
N ALA A 39 -2.57 11.75 0.64
CA ALA A 39 -3.21 12.89 -0.03
C ALA A 39 -2.19 13.87 -0.65
N ALA A 40 -0.99 14.02 -0.07
CA ALA A 40 0.07 14.82 -0.68
C ALA A 40 0.66 14.14 -1.93
N ILE A 41 0.83 12.82 -1.90
CA ILE A 41 1.27 12.02 -3.05
C ILE A 41 0.21 12.07 -4.16
N ALA A 42 -1.07 11.92 -3.82
CA ALA A 42 -2.18 11.91 -4.78
C ALA A 42 -2.35 13.22 -5.56
N LYS A 43 -1.84 14.35 -5.03
CA LYS A 43 -1.81 15.63 -5.77
C LYS A 43 -0.81 15.63 -6.92
N ARG A 44 0.14 14.69 -6.93
CA ARG A 44 1.27 14.66 -7.86
C ARG A 44 1.34 13.38 -8.66
N ALA A 45 0.94 12.24 -8.10
CA ALA A 45 0.99 10.93 -8.74
C ALA A 45 -0.17 10.75 -9.73
N ALA A 46 0.00 9.87 -10.71
CA ALA A 46 -1.07 9.45 -11.63
C ALA A 46 -2.18 8.70 -10.88
N PHE A 47 -1.82 7.91 -9.87
CA PHE A 47 -2.74 7.10 -9.10
C PHE A 47 -2.19 6.79 -7.71
N VAL A 48 -3.07 6.86 -6.69
CA VAL A 48 -2.77 6.40 -5.34
C VAL A 48 -3.92 5.50 -4.86
N GLY A 49 -3.60 4.27 -4.50
CA GLY A 49 -4.56 3.30 -3.98
C GLY A 49 -4.16 2.77 -2.60
N ALA A 50 -5.16 2.52 -1.75
CA ALA A 50 -4.98 1.92 -0.44
C ALA A 50 -6.01 0.81 -0.22
N LEU A 51 -5.59 -0.30 0.41
CA LEU A 51 -6.49 -1.39 0.78
C LEU A 51 -6.35 -1.70 2.27
N ALA A 52 -7.47 -1.92 2.95
CA ALA A 52 -7.48 -2.44 4.32
C ALA A 52 -8.85 -3.02 4.65
N VAL A 53 -8.97 -3.87 5.65
CA VAL A 53 -10.27 -4.29 6.16
C VAL A 53 -11.01 -3.05 6.68
N GLY A 54 -12.22 -2.83 6.19
CA GLY A 54 -13.08 -1.71 6.59
C GLY A 54 -12.68 -0.34 6.03
N LEU A 55 -11.79 -0.27 5.03
CA LEU A 55 -11.41 0.99 4.39
C LEU A 55 -12.50 1.45 3.41
N GLY A 56 -12.89 2.72 3.47
CA GLY A 56 -13.86 3.29 2.52
C GLY A 56 -13.25 3.62 1.15
N ASP A 57 -14.10 3.92 0.17
CA ASP A 57 -13.73 4.13 -1.25
C ASP A 57 -12.81 5.34 -1.50
N GLU A 58 -12.83 6.33 -0.60
CA GLU A 58 -11.92 7.47 -0.61
C GLU A 58 -11.47 7.79 0.83
N PRO A 59 -10.41 7.14 1.33
CA PRO A 59 -9.99 7.27 2.73
C PRO A 59 -9.18 8.54 2.99
N ALA A 60 -8.72 9.21 1.93
CA ALA A 60 -8.10 10.53 1.97
C ALA A 60 -8.28 11.22 0.60
N PRO A 61 -8.23 12.56 0.51
CA PRO A 61 -8.45 13.28 -0.75
C PRO A 61 -7.57 12.77 -1.89
N GLY A 62 -8.21 12.30 -2.97
CA GLY A 62 -7.52 11.79 -4.16
C GLY A 62 -6.93 10.37 -4.04
N VAL A 63 -7.11 9.72 -2.88
CA VAL A 63 -6.70 8.33 -2.67
C VAL A 63 -7.88 7.42 -2.94
N ARG A 64 -7.69 6.40 -3.79
CA ARG A 64 -8.70 5.36 -3.99
C ARG A 64 -8.56 4.28 -2.93
N GLY A 65 -9.61 4.06 -2.15
CA GLY A 65 -9.66 3.00 -1.16
C GLY A 65 -10.46 1.80 -1.63
N ALA A 66 -10.18 0.64 -1.07
CA ALA A 66 -11.06 -0.52 -1.14
C ALA A 66 -10.97 -1.33 0.16
N SER A 67 -12.12 -1.83 0.61
CA SER A 67 -12.14 -2.78 1.71
C SER A 67 -11.75 -4.17 1.21
N VAL A 68 -10.85 -4.84 1.93
CA VAL A 68 -10.60 -6.28 1.74
C VAL A 68 -11.47 -7.08 2.72
N ASP A 69 -11.80 -8.33 2.36
CA ASP A 69 -12.52 -9.23 3.25
C ASP A 69 -11.64 -9.61 4.46
N ALA A 70 -12.24 -9.81 5.63
CA ALA A 70 -11.50 -10.14 6.85
C ALA A 70 -10.80 -11.53 6.80
N THR A 71 -11.23 -12.38 5.87
CA THR A 71 -10.64 -13.70 5.56
C THR A 71 -9.66 -13.66 4.40
N ASP A 72 -9.51 -12.50 3.73
CA ASP A 72 -8.57 -12.34 2.63
C ASP A 72 -7.12 -12.44 3.14
N PRO A 73 -6.25 -13.23 2.51
CA PRO A 73 -4.84 -13.33 2.89
C PRO A 73 -4.12 -11.98 2.96
N LEU A 74 -4.54 -11.00 2.15
CA LEU A 74 -3.98 -9.65 2.10
C LEU A 74 -4.17 -8.88 3.42
N ARG A 75 -5.09 -9.30 4.30
CA ARG A 75 -5.22 -8.75 5.65
C ARG A 75 -3.96 -8.99 6.49
N GLY A 76 -3.22 -10.07 6.24
CA GLY A 76 -1.95 -10.36 6.90
C GLY A 76 -0.76 -9.62 6.31
N GLU A 77 -0.97 -8.86 5.23
CA GLU A 77 0.10 -8.28 4.42
C GLU A 77 0.13 -6.75 4.54
N TRP A 78 1.36 -6.22 4.57
CA TRP A 78 1.67 -4.81 4.41
C TRP A 78 2.58 -4.63 3.21
N ASP A 79 1.97 -4.21 2.12
CA ASP A 79 2.63 -3.90 0.88
C ASP A 79 2.68 -2.39 0.64
N VAL A 80 3.77 -1.94 0.04
CA VAL A 80 3.92 -0.60 -0.54
C VAL A 80 4.60 -0.77 -1.89
N VAL A 81 3.86 -0.48 -2.96
CA VAL A 81 4.29 -0.67 -4.34
C VAL A 81 4.31 0.68 -5.04
N VAL A 82 5.45 1.04 -5.60
CA VAL A 82 5.65 2.27 -6.37
C VAL A 82 6.14 1.90 -7.76
N LEU A 83 5.38 2.33 -8.76
CA LEU A 83 5.69 2.12 -10.17
C LEU A 83 5.68 3.45 -10.91
N GLY A 84 6.77 3.75 -11.59
CA GLY A 84 6.90 4.89 -12.48
C GLY A 84 7.70 4.51 -13.74
N PRO A 85 7.85 5.46 -14.69
CA PRO A 85 8.61 5.22 -15.92
C PRO A 85 10.06 4.83 -15.66
N HIS A 86 10.68 5.43 -14.64
CA HIS A 86 12.09 5.24 -14.32
C HIS A 86 12.34 4.52 -12.99
N PHE A 87 11.28 4.19 -12.26
CA PHE A 87 11.37 3.50 -10.99
C PHE A 87 10.36 2.37 -10.88
N ALA A 88 10.76 1.28 -10.23
CA ALA A 88 9.88 0.19 -9.85
C ALA A 88 10.41 -0.36 -8.52
N GLY A 89 9.62 -0.25 -7.46
CA GLY A 89 10.00 -0.73 -6.13
C GLY A 89 8.78 -1.26 -5.40
N ALA A 90 8.95 -2.38 -4.72
CA ALA A 90 7.93 -2.94 -3.84
C ALA A 90 8.57 -3.36 -2.52
N PHE A 91 7.94 -2.95 -1.44
CA PHE A 91 8.10 -3.53 -0.11
C PHE A 91 6.88 -4.41 0.13
N VAL A 92 7.11 -5.64 0.56
CA VAL A 92 6.06 -6.57 0.96
C VAL A 92 6.43 -7.11 2.32
N ALA A 93 5.46 -7.18 3.22
CA ALA A 93 5.66 -7.73 4.55
C ALA A 93 4.45 -8.55 4.97
N GLN A 94 4.71 -9.68 5.61
CA GLN A 94 3.69 -10.55 6.18
C GLN A 94 3.83 -10.56 7.69
N ASP A 95 2.72 -10.31 8.39
CA ASP A 95 2.60 -10.51 9.83
C ASP A 95 2.67 -12.01 10.15
N LEU A 96 3.66 -12.42 10.95
CA LEU A 96 3.89 -13.81 11.29
C LEU A 96 3.08 -14.28 12.52
N GLU A 97 2.39 -13.38 13.20
CA GLU A 97 1.85 -13.63 14.55
C GLU A 97 0.35 -13.34 14.68
N HIS A 98 -0.40 -13.36 13.59
CA HIS A 98 -1.85 -13.22 13.67
C HIS A 98 -2.54 -14.52 14.19
N PRO A 99 -3.37 -14.46 15.26
CA PRO A 99 -3.66 -13.34 16.15
C PRO A 99 -2.88 -13.43 17.47
N ALA A 100 -2.03 -12.46 17.78
CA ALA A 100 -1.34 -12.34 19.06
C ALA A 100 -2.14 -11.47 20.02
N GLU A 101 -2.27 -11.92 21.27
CA GLU A 101 -3.01 -11.25 22.35
C GLU A 101 -2.31 -9.98 22.86
N ASP A 102 -1.05 -9.71 22.47
CA ASP A 102 -0.26 -8.54 22.89
C ASP A 102 0.52 -7.90 21.73
N ASP A 103 0.37 -6.58 21.56
CA ASP A 103 0.84 -5.77 20.41
C ASP A 103 2.37 -5.48 20.42
N VAL A 104 3.12 -5.95 21.43
CA VAL A 104 4.46 -5.41 21.74
C VAL A 104 5.61 -6.10 20.97
N ASP A 105 5.39 -7.30 20.43
CA ASP A 105 6.46 -8.11 19.79
C ASP A 105 6.15 -8.58 18.36
N ARG A 106 5.26 -7.90 17.62
CA ARG A 106 4.84 -8.32 16.26
C ARG A 106 6.02 -8.52 15.31
N ARG A 107 6.26 -9.77 14.91
CA ARG A 107 7.30 -10.14 13.94
C ARG A 107 6.75 -10.13 12.52
N PHE A 108 7.50 -9.50 11.61
CA PHE A 108 7.18 -9.47 10.19
C PHE A 108 8.28 -10.15 9.37
N ALA A 109 7.89 -11.04 8.47
CA ALA A 109 8.75 -11.41 7.35
C ALA A 109 8.58 -10.34 6.27
N TYR A 110 9.67 -9.79 5.74
CA TYR A 110 9.59 -8.78 4.70
C TYR A 110 10.59 -9.00 3.58
N ALA A 111 10.27 -8.46 2.41
CA ALA A 111 11.16 -8.38 1.27
C ALA A 111 11.04 -7.01 0.61
N VAL A 112 12.14 -6.57 -0.01
CA VAL A 112 12.16 -5.41 -0.90
C VAL A 112 12.64 -5.88 -2.25
N THR A 113 11.95 -5.50 -3.31
CA THR A 113 12.34 -5.80 -4.68
C THR A 113 12.28 -4.54 -5.53
N TYR A 114 13.21 -4.44 -6.47
CA TYR A 114 13.23 -3.43 -7.53
C TYR A 114 13.14 -4.08 -8.92
N ASP A 115 12.82 -5.37 -8.97
CA ASP A 115 12.54 -6.09 -10.20
C ASP A 115 11.22 -5.56 -10.80
N ARG A 116 11.33 -4.91 -11.96
CA ARG A 116 10.19 -4.25 -12.61
C ARG A 116 9.06 -5.22 -12.92
N ASP A 117 9.35 -6.44 -13.35
CA ASP A 117 8.31 -7.39 -13.74
C ASP A 117 7.52 -7.86 -12.51
N LEU A 118 8.23 -8.13 -11.40
CA LEU A 118 7.59 -8.46 -10.12
C LEU A 118 6.77 -7.29 -9.57
N VAL A 119 7.33 -6.07 -9.57
CA VAL A 119 6.63 -4.87 -9.09
C VAL A 119 5.38 -4.59 -9.93
N THR A 120 5.46 -4.70 -11.25
CA THR A 120 4.30 -4.53 -12.14
C THR A 120 3.24 -5.62 -11.92
N ALA A 121 3.65 -6.87 -11.68
CA ALA A 121 2.73 -7.94 -11.35
C ALA A 121 1.99 -7.67 -10.03
N LEU A 122 2.70 -7.22 -8.98
CA LEU A 122 2.12 -6.84 -7.70
C LEU A 122 1.16 -5.65 -7.85
N ALA A 123 1.60 -4.57 -8.51
CA ALA A 123 0.77 -3.39 -8.77
C ALA A 123 -0.54 -3.76 -9.50
N THR A 124 -0.46 -4.62 -10.51
CA THR A 124 -1.65 -5.07 -11.26
C THR A 124 -2.62 -5.84 -10.37
N ARG A 125 -2.12 -6.70 -9.48
CA ARG A 125 -2.96 -7.45 -8.53
C ARG A 125 -3.68 -6.54 -7.54
N LEU A 126 -2.96 -5.58 -6.95
CA LEU A 126 -3.55 -4.63 -6.01
C LEU A 126 -4.53 -3.69 -6.71
N MET A 127 -4.18 -3.19 -7.90
CA MET A 127 -5.04 -2.26 -8.65
C MET A 127 -6.39 -2.87 -9.02
N ARG A 128 -6.45 -4.16 -9.37
CA ARG A 128 -7.71 -4.88 -9.64
C ARG A 128 -8.65 -4.94 -8.44
N ARG A 129 -8.12 -4.81 -7.23
CA ARG A 129 -8.90 -4.81 -5.98
C ARG A 129 -9.37 -3.41 -5.57
N VAL A 130 -8.75 -2.36 -6.13
CA VAL A 130 -9.11 -0.95 -5.87
C VAL A 130 -10.07 -0.41 -6.93
N ALA A 131 -10.04 -0.98 -8.14
CA ALA A 131 -10.99 -0.64 -9.19
C ALA A 131 -12.37 -1.26 -8.87
N PRO A 132 -13.49 -0.53 -9.05
CA PRO A 132 -14.82 -1.11 -8.87
C PRO A 132 -15.07 -2.23 -9.88
N GLU A 133 -15.76 -3.29 -9.44
CA GLU A 133 -16.35 -4.26 -10.37
C GLU A 133 -17.48 -3.55 -11.12
N HIS A 134 -17.38 -3.50 -12.46
CA HIS A 134 -18.41 -2.97 -13.35
C HIS A 134 -19.58 -3.95 -13.50
#